data_AF-A0A3D5NRE0-F1
#
_entry.id   AF-A0A3D5NRE0-F1
#
_cell.length_a   1.000
_cell.length_b   1.000
_cell.length_c   1.000
_cell.angle_alpha   90.00
_cell.angle_beta   90.00
_cell.angle_gamma   90.00
#
_symmetry.space_group_name_H-M   'P 1'
#
loop_
_entity.id
_entity.type
_entity.pdbx_description
1 polymer ?
#
loop_
_entity_poly.entity_id
_entity_poly.type
_entity_poly.pdbx_seq_one_letter_code
_entity_poly.pdbx_strand_id
1 'polypeptide(L)'
;MNWKYDRQLMIFILLLLFIPASFNLLTDSRSFSELENRVLSGKVLWDKDLLQSGILAERVERYVQDQFPLRDVFINLKSDVQVLLGKEENNGVYLGKDDYLFAKPKIYDEKVLLENIAAVNALYGKIGEKLTVLLVPPSSMINEEKLPSFADSKKESIQYQSILDGLESERKIDLHYLFQLHKKEEIYFRTDHHWTQYGAYLAYLELMNSLSMEAVDNTDFTVHKAEGFLGTYYSKFRGSFTEPEEFVLYERESADLSVEYVGENRTENRVIFKENLSIHDKYKTYLDGNYPLIRIKDENKSSGKKVLVLKDSFANAMAPYLS
;
A
#
# COMPACT_ATOMS: atom_id res chain seq x y z
N MET A 1 -36.49 37.03 -9.29
CA MET A 1 -35.42 36.73 -8.32
C MET A 1 -35.94 37.12 -6.95
N ASN A 2 -36.01 36.17 -6.03
CA ASN A 2 -36.82 36.31 -4.81
C ASN A 2 -35.87 36.64 -3.65
N TRP A 3 -35.58 37.94 -3.47
CA TRP A 3 -34.51 38.49 -2.63
C TRP A 3 -34.40 37.91 -1.20
N LYS A 4 -35.52 37.47 -0.61
CA LYS A 4 -35.53 36.78 0.68
C LYS A 4 -34.88 35.39 0.63
N TYR A 5 -35.16 34.62 -0.42
CA TYR A 5 -34.55 33.30 -0.63
C TYR A 5 -33.06 33.43 -0.96
N ASP A 6 -32.70 34.41 -1.80
CA ASP A 6 -31.29 34.69 -2.15
C ASP A 6 -30.48 35.09 -0.90
N ARG A 7 -31.06 35.90 0.00
CA ARG A 7 -30.45 36.27 1.29
C ARG A 7 -30.31 35.09 2.25
N GLN A 8 -31.33 34.24 2.35
CA GLN A 8 -31.27 33.05 3.22
C GLN A 8 -30.23 32.05 2.72
N LEU A 9 -30.16 31.83 1.41
CA LEU A 9 -29.14 31.00 0.78
C LEU A 9 -27.73 31.56 1.03
N MET A 10 -27.55 32.88 0.88
CA MET A 10 -26.27 33.53 1.14
C MET A 10 -25.84 33.40 2.61
N ILE A 11 -26.75 33.61 3.57
CA ILE A 11 -26.46 33.41 5.00
C ILE A 11 -26.11 31.94 5.27
N PHE A 12 -26.82 30.99 4.68
CA PHE A 12 -26.53 29.57 4.81
C PHE A 12 -25.13 29.22 4.27
N ILE A 13 -24.77 29.71 3.08
CA ILE A 13 -23.44 29.49 2.48
C ILE A 13 -22.35 30.12 3.36
N LEU A 14 -22.57 31.32 3.88
CA LEU A 14 -21.62 31.97 4.78
C LEU A 14 -21.44 31.17 6.08
N LEU A 15 -22.52 30.70 6.69
CA LEU A 15 -22.43 29.87 7.90
C LEU A 15 -21.71 28.54 7.60
N LEU A 16 -21.99 27.91 6.46
CA LEU A 16 -21.33 26.67 6.02
C LEU A 16 -19.81 26.85 5.85
N LEU A 17 -19.34 28.03 5.43
CA LEU A 17 -17.91 28.32 5.24
C LEU A 17 -17.22 28.83 6.52
N PHE A 18 -17.90 29.68 7.30
CA PHE A 18 -17.29 30.35 8.47
C PHE A 18 -17.30 29.50 9.73
N ILE A 19 -18.32 28.64 9.93
CA ILE A 19 -18.39 27.78 11.12
C ILE A 19 -17.19 26.79 11.15
N PRO A 20 -16.88 26.04 10.08
CA PRO A 20 -15.75 25.12 10.10
C PRO A 20 -14.41 25.84 10.24
N ALA A 21 -14.26 27.00 9.59
CA ALA A 21 -13.06 27.84 9.69
C ALA A 21 -12.84 28.40 11.11
N SER A 22 -13.93 28.71 11.83
CA SER A 22 -13.87 29.17 13.23
C SER A 22 -13.51 28.01 14.17
N PHE A 23 -14.00 26.80 13.88
CA PHE A 23 -13.67 25.60 14.66
C PHE A 23 -12.18 25.23 14.54
N ASN A 24 -11.58 25.42 13.35
CA ASN A 24 -10.15 25.25 13.09
C ASN A 24 -9.23 26.11 13.99
N LEU A 25 -9.74 27.21 14.54
CA LEU A 25 -9.00 28.06 15.48
C LEU A 25 -9.06 27.55 16.93
N LEU A 26 -10.09 26.76 17.25
CA LEU A 26 -10.37 26.28 18.61
C LEU A 26 -9.90 24.85 18.86
N THR A 27 -9.72 24.04 17.82
CA THR A 27 -9.26 22.66 17.92
C THR A 27 -7.75 22.55 17.71
N ASP A 28 -7.11 21.63 18.42
CA ASP A 28 -5.72 21.28 18.15
C ASP A 28 -5.57 20.70 16.75
N SER A 29 -4.52 21.12 16.07
CA SER A 29 -4.23 20.65 14.71
C SER A 29 -3.79 19.19 14.75
N ARG A 30 -4.46 18.35 13.97
CA ARG A 30 -4.02 16.98 13.73
C ARG A 30 -2.71 17.00 12.93
N SER A 31 -1.73 16.20 13.35
CA SER A 31 -0.46 16.05 12.65
C SER A 31 -0.48 14.95 11.57
N PHE A 32 -1.40 13.99 11.67
CA PHE A 32 -1.50 12.84 10.77
C PHE A 32 -2.96 12.49 10.50
N SER A 33 -3.24 12.01 9.29
CA SER A 33 -4.53 11.43 8.91
C SER A 33 -4.35 9.93 8.70
N GLU A 34 -4.90 9.13 9.61
CA GLU A 34 -4.91 7.67 9.50
C GLU A 34 -5.59 7.22 8.21
N LEU A 35 -6.79 7.74 7.91
CA LEU A 35 -7.58 7.38 6.73
C LEU A 35 -6.99 7.85 5.39
N GLU A 36 -6.15 8.88 5.38
CA GLU A 36 -5.43 9.31 4.17
C GLU A 36 -3.97 8.79 4.15
N ASN A 37 -3.54 8.08 5.21
CA ASN A 37 -2.16 7.65 5.48
C ASN A 37 -1.11 8.71 5.14
N ARG A 38 -1.28 9.95 5.65
CA ARG A 38 -0.35 11.06 5.38
C ARG A 38 -0.23 12.06 6.52
N VAL A 39 0.91 12.75 6.53
CA VAL A 39 1.15 13.92 7.38
C VAL A 39 0.25 15.08 6.92
N LEU A 40 -0.38 15.73 7.89
CA LEU A 40 -1.24 16.89 7.68
C LEU A 40 -0.46 18.18 7.89
N SER A 41 -0.89 19.22 7.18
CA SER A 41 -0.31 20.55 7.29
C SER A 41 -0.52 21.09 8.71
N GLY A 42 0.58 21.44 9.38
CA GLY A 42 0.58 22.08 10.69
C GLY A 42 0.28 23.58 10.62
N LYS A 43 0.13 24.21 11.79
CA LYS A 43 -0.14 25.65 11.90
C LYS A 43 0.90 26.45 11.11
N VAL A 44 0.42 27.33 10.24
CA VAL A 44 1.28 28.19 9.43
C VAL A 44 1.81 29.34 10.28
N LEU A 45 3.12 29.44 10.42
CA LEU A 45 3.76 30.59 11.04
C LEU A 45 3.68 31.79 10.09
N TRP A 46 3.30 32.95 10.65
CA TRP A 46 3.23 34.19 9.90
C TRP A 46 4.61 34.66 9.49
N ASP A 47 4.82 34.86 8.19
CA ASP A 47 6.06 35.37 7.63
C ASP A 47 5.73 36.40 6.54
N LYS A 48 6.27 37.61 6.71
CA LYS A 48 6.00 38.75 5.80
C LYS A 48 6.63 38.54 4.43
N ASP A 49 7.71 37.78 4.34
CA ASP A 49 8.41 37.50 3.08
C ASP A 49 7.63 36.45 2.27
N LEU A 50 6.95 35.51 2.93
CA LEU A 50 6.07 34.52 2.28
C LEU A 50 4.78 35.14 1.71
N LEU A 51 4.32 36.27 2.25
CA LEU A 51 3.11 36.96 1.82
C LEU A 51 3.20 37.48 0.38
N GLN A 52 4.35 38.02 -0.01
CA GLN A 52 4.55 38.57 -1.36
C GLN A 52 4.74 37.48 -2.43
N SER A 53 5.06 36.25 -2.00
CA SER A 53 5.35 35.13 -2.89
C SER A 53 4.14 34.26 -3.27
N GLY A 54 2.96 34.48 -2.68
CA GLY A 54 1.78 33.60 -2.83
C GLY A 54 1.87 32.27 -2.05
N ILE A 55 3.07 31.88 -1.61
CA ILE A 55 3.33 30.63 -0.86
C ILE A 55 2.57 30.62 0.47
N LEU A 56 2.40 31.77 1.14
CA LEU A 56 1.63 31.82 2.38
C LEU A 56 0.17 31.43 2.14
N ALA A 57 -0.44 31.89 1.05
CA ALA A 57 -1.82 31.58 0.71
C ALA A 57 -2.00 30.07 0.47
N GLU A 58 -1.10 29.44 -0.29
CA GLU A 58 -1.14 27.99 -0.52
C GLU A 58 -0.96 27.17 0.76
N ARG A 59 -0.11 27.63 1.69
CA ARG A 59 0.10 26.96 2.98
C ARG A 59 -1.14 27.08 3.87
N VAL A 60 -1.76 28.27 3.91
CA VAL A 60 -2.99 28.50 4.67
C VAL A 60 -4.14 27.68 4.08
N GLU A 61 -4.27 27.63 2.75
CA GLU A 61 -5.28 26.81 2.07
C GLU A 61 -5.11 25.33 2.44
N ARG A 62 -3.89 24.80 2.34
CA ARG A 62 -3.59 23.41 2.74
C ARG A 62 -3.90 23.15 4.21
N TYR A 63 -3.53 24.07 5.11
CA TYR A 63 -3.87 23.96 6.53
C TYR A 63 -5.39 23.93 6.76
N VAL A 64 -6.14 24.86 6.16
CA VAL A 64 -7.60 24.92 6.32
C VAL A 64 -8.26 23.66 5.76
N GLN A 65 -7.81 23.16 4.62
CA GLN A 65 -8.29 21.91 4.02
C GLN A 65 -8.00 20.71 4.94
N ASP A 66 -6.77 20.58 5.43
CA ASP A 66 -6.32 19.43 6.24
C ASP A 66 -6.99 19.39 7.63
N GLN A 67 -7.17 20.55 8.24
CA GLN A 67 -7.76 20.66 9.57
C GLN A 67 -9.28 20.74 9.55
N PHE A 68 -9.91 20.88 8.37
CA PHE A 68 -11.35 21.07 8.22
C PHE A 68 -12.18 20.09 9.10
N PRO A 69 -13.07 20.61 9.97
CA PRO A 69 -13.90 19.77 10.83
C PRO A 69 -14.73 18.77 10.05
N LEU A 70 -14.77 17.53 10.52
CA LEU A 70 -15.50 16.43 9.87
C LEU A 70 -15.06 16.17 8.41
N ARG A 71 -13.84 16.59 8.02
CA ARG A 71 -13.27 16.37 6.68
C ARG A 71 -13.53 14.96 6.16
N ASP A 72 -13.29 13.96 6.98
CA ASP A 72 -13.43 12.57 6.61
C ASP A 72 -14.87 12.18 6.23
N VAL A 73 -15.85 12.75 6.92
CA VAL A 73 -17.28 12.59 6.61
C VAL A 73 -17.60 13.24 5.26
N PHE A 74 -17.11 14.45 5.01
CA PHE A 74 -17.34 15.14 3.74
C PHE A 74 -16.66 14.45 2.56
N ILE A 75 -15.45 13.92 2.75
CA ILE A 75 -14.74 13.15 1.71
C ILE A 75 -15.50 11.87 1.39
N ASN A 76 -15.93 11.12 2.41
CA ASN A 76 -16.70 9.90 2.21
C ASN A 76 -18.05 10.19 1.53
N LEU A 77 -18.81 11.19 2.00
CA LEU A 77 -20.08 11.60 1.39
C LEU A 77 -19.90 12.03 -0.07
N LYS A 78 -18.84 12.80 -0.37
CA LYS A 78 -18.51 13.17 -1.75
C LYS A 78 -18.27 11.92 -2.61
N SER A 79 -17.48 10.97 -2.11
CA SER A 79 -17.20 9.72 -2.81
C SER A 79 -18.50 8.94 -3.07
N ASP A 80 -19.35 8.79 -2.06
CA ASP A 80 -20.61 8.07 -2.17
C ASP A 80 -21.56 8.70 -3.19
N VAL A 81 -21.70 10.03 -3.17
CA VAL A 81 -22.49 10.76 -4.17
C VAL A 81 -21.90 10.56 -5.57
N GLN A 82 -20.57 10.55 -5.72
CA GLN A 82 -19.93 10.31 -7.02
C GLN A 82 -20.23 8.91 -7.55
N VAL A 83 -20.14 7.88 -6.70
CA VAL A 83 -20.50 6.49 -7.04
C VAL A 83 -21.97 6.38 -7.43
N LEU A 84 -22.88 6.98 -6.65
CA LEU A 84 -24.31 7.01 -6.97
C LEU A 84 -24.64 7.73 -8.29
N LEU A 85 -23.80 8.70 -8.69
CA LEU A 85 -23.89 9.38 -9.98
C LEU A 85 -23.20 8.60 -11.13
N GLY A 86 -22.76 7.36 -10.88
CA GLY A 86 -22.15 6.47 -11.86
C GLY A 86 -20.64 6.62 -12.05
N LYS A 87 -19.94 7.32 -11.14
CA LYS A 87 -18.47 7.36 -11.16
C LYS A 87 -17.91 6.15 -10.40
N GLU A 88 -17.24 5.27 -11.13
CA GLU A 88 -16.57 4.10 -10.55
C GLU A 88 -15.05 4.31 -10.38
N GLU A 89 -14.54 5.53 -10.62
CA GLU A 89 -13.14 5.93 -10.35
C GLU A 89 -13.10 7.11 -9.36
N ASN A 90 -12.30 6.98 -8.31
CA ASN A 90 -11.94 8.11 -7.44
C ASN A 90 -10.43 8.08 -7.12
N ASN A 91 -9.75 9.21 -7.32
CA ASN A 91 -8.31 9.39 -7.10
C ASN A 91 -7.42 8.27 -7.71
N GLY A 92 -7.75 7.82 -8.92
CA GLY A 92 -7.02 6.76 -9.61
C GLY A 92 -7.21 5.36 -9.02
N VAL A 93 -8.29 5.14 -8.27
CA VAL A 93 -8.73 3.83 -7.80
C VAL A 93 -10.12 3.54 -8.34
N TYR A 94 -10.30 2.34 -8.87
CA TYR A 94 -11.55 1.81 -9.41
C TYR A 94 -12.31 1.02 -8.35
N LEU A 95 -13.63 1.19 -8.33
CA LEU A 95 -14.56 0.34 -7.60
C LEU A 95 -14.95 -0.85 -8.46
N GLY A 96 -14.43 -2.03 -8.13
CA GLY A 96 -14.80 -3.29 -8.75
C GLY A 96 -15.99 -3.97 -8.07
N LYS A 97 -16.24 -5.22 -8.45
CA LYS A 97 -17.24 -6.10 -7.81
C LYS A 97 -16.73 -6.65 -6.48
N ASP A 98 -17.66 -7.10 -5.64
CA ASP A 98 -17.37 -7.76 -4.35
C ASP A 98 -16.47 -6.91 -3.42
N ASP A 99 -16.69 -5.59 -3.46
CA ASP A 99 -15.93 -4.52 -2.78
C ASP A 99 -14.43 -4.46 -3.11
N TYR A 100 -13.98 -5.09 -4.20
CA TYR A 100 -12.59 -4.95 -4.62
C TYR A 100 -12.31 -3.54 -5.12
N LEU A 101 -11.20 -2.99 -4.67
CA LEU A 101 -10.62 -1.78 -5.19
C LEU A 101 -9.38 -2.10 -6.03
N PHE A 102 -9.23 -1.41 -7.15
CA PHE A 102 -8.09 -1.60 -8.05
C PHE A 102 -7.43 -0.27 -8.35
N ALA A 103 -6.10 -0.21 -8.31
CA ALA A 103 -5.41 0.94 -8.87
C ALA A 103 -5.69 1.04 -10.37
N LYS A 104 -5.81 2.28 -10.85
CA LYS A 104 -5.74 2.57 -12.28
C LYS A 104 -4.40 2.09 -12.82
N PRO A 105 -4.38 1.28 -13.89
CA PRO A 105 -3.18 0.80 -14.53
C PRO A 105 -2.15 1.91 -14.75
N LYS A 106 -0.96 1.72 -14.18
CA LYS A 106 0.16 2.64 -14.40
C LYS A 106 0.96 2.17 -15.61
N ILE A 107 0.93 2.97 -16.66
CA ILE A 107 1.77 2.70 -17.84
C ILE A 107 3.18 3.17 -17.54
N TYR A 108 4.11 2.23 -17.40
CA TYR A 108 5.53 2.54 -17.31
C TYR A 108 6.04 3.21 -18.59
N ASP A 109 6.96 4.16 -18.41
CA ASP A 109 7.77 4.69 -19.50
C ASP A 109 8.63 3.55 -20.08
N GLU A 110 8.49 3.29 -21.38
CA GLU A 110 9.13 2.16 -22.04
C GLU A 110 10.65 2.22 -21.97
N LYS A 111 11.24 3.43 -22.08
CA LYS A 111 12.68 3.61 -21.99
C LYS A 111 13.16 3.26 -20.58
N VAL A 112 12.49 3.76 -19.54
CA VAL A 112 12.83 3.45 -18.14
C VAL A 112 12.66 1.94 -17.87
N LEU A 113 11.62 1.32 -18.40
CA LEU A 113 11.39 -0.12 -18.25
C LEU A 113 12.53 -0.94 -18.85
N LEU A 114 12.94 -0.64 -20.08
CA LEU A 114 14.03 -1.32 -20.76
C LEU A 114 15.38 -1.08 -20.07
N GLU A 115 15.64 0.14 -19.58
CA GLU A 115 16.85 0.46 -18.80
C GLU A 115 16.90 -0.36 -17.50
N ASN A 116 15.77 -0.53 -16.81
CA ASN A 116 15.70 -1.36 -15.60
C ASN A 116 15.92 -2.85 -15.89
N ILE A 117 15.31 -3.39 -16.95
CA ILE A 117 15.52 -4.78 -17.38
C ILE A 117 17.00 -5.01 -17.72
N ALA A 118 17.61 -4.09 -18.48
CA ALA A 118 19.02 -4.15 -18.82
C ALA A 118 19.93 -4.11 -17.57
N ALA A 119 19.57 -3.34 -16.56
CA ALA A 119 20.30 -3.30 -15.30
C ALA A 119 20.23 -4.63 -14.53
N VAL A 120 19.06 -5.29 -14.51
CA VAL A 120 18.91 -6.62 -13.90
C VAL A 120 19.71 -7.67 -14.68
N ASN A 121 19.67 -7.65 -16.01
CA ASN A 121 20.47 -8.56 -16.84
C ASN A 121 21.99 -8.30 -16.67
N ALA A 122 22.41 -7.05 -16.53
CA ALA A 122 23.80 -6.72 -16.22
C ALA A 122 24.25 -7.24 -14.84
N LEU A 123 23.34 -7.25 -13.85
CA LEU A 123 23.59 -7.90 -12.56
C LEU A 123 23.68 -9.42 -12.73
N TYR A 124 22.77 -10.03 -13.49
CA TYR A 124 22.79 -11.45 -13.82
C TYR A 124 24.12 -11.85 -14.46
N GLY A 125 24.61 -11.11 -15.45
CA GLY A 125 25.91 -11.37 -16.09
C GLY A 125 27.11 -11.33 -15.13
N LYS A 126 26.98 -10.71 -13.95
CA LYS A 126 28.04 -10.66 -12.92
C LYS A 126 27.93 -11.78 -11.88
N ILE A 127 26.71 -12.18 -11.49
CA ILE A 127 26.49 -13.12 -10.37
C ILE A 127 25.89 -14.47 -10.79
N GLY A 128 25.47 -14.60 -12.04
CA GLY A 128 24.88 -15.79 -12.64
C GLY A 128 23.65 -16.28 -11.88
N GLU A 129 23.53 -17.60 -11.77
CA GLU A 129 22.44 -18.31 -11.10
C GLU A 129 22.22 -17.92 -9.62
N LYS A 130 23.11 -17.14 -9.00
CA LYS A 130 22.88 -16.59 -7.66
C LYS A 130 21.79 -15.52 -7.64
N LEU A 131 21.46 -14.93 -8.79
CA LEU A 131 20.33 -14.01 -8.91
C LEU A 131 19.03 -14.82 -8.99
N THR A 132 18.05 -14.45 -8.18
CA THR A 132 16.66 -14.90 -8.31
C THR A 132 15.79 -13.67 -8.42
N VAL A 133 14.87 -13.66 -9.40
CA VAL A 133 13.90 -12.58 -9.60
C VAL A 133 12.53 -13.18 -9.39
N LEU A 134 11.83 -12.74 -8.35
CA LEU A 134 10.44 -13.12 -8.09
C LEU A 134 9.54 -11.96 -8.50
N LEU A 135 8.69 -12.19 -9.49
CA LEU A 135 7.79 -11.18 -10.01
C LEU A 135 6.36 -11.47 -9.52
N VAL A 136 5.75 -10.48 -8.87
CA VAL A 136 4.39 -10.57 -8.33
C VAL A 136 3.42 -9.89 -9.30
N PRO A 137 2.38 -10.58 -9.80
CA PRO A 137 1.38 -9.93 -10.63
C PRO A 137 0.57 -8.90 -9.81
N PRO A 138 0.08 -7.81 -10.40
CA PRO A 138 -0.90 -6.95 -9.74
C PRO A 138 -2.23 -7.68 -9.52
N SER A 139 -2.98 -7.29 -8.50
CA SER A 139 -4.28 -7.91 -8.17
C SER A 139 -5.31 -7.81 -9.31
N SER A 140 -5.22 -6.76 -10.12
CA SER A 140 -6.03 -6.51 -11.32
C SER A 140 -5.87 -7.60 -12.38
N MET A 141 -4.67 -8.15 -12.56
CA MET A 141 -4.41 -9.24 -13.50
C MET A 141 -4.91 -10.60 -13.01
N ILE A 142 -5.08 -10.76 -11.70
CA ILE A 142 -5.57 -12.02 -11.10
C ILE A 142 -7.09 -12.03 -10.99
N ASN A 143 -7.69 -10.88 -10.65
CA ASN A 143 -9.12 -10.71 -10.43
C ASN A 143 -9.80 -9.92 -11.57
N GLU A 144 -9.44 -10.21 -12.83
CA GLU A 144 -9.95 -9.46 -13.98
C GLU A 144 -11.49 -9.46 -14.06
N GLU A 145 -12.15 -10.54 -13.62
CA GLU A 145 -13.61 -10.63 -13.62
C GLU A 145 -14.31 -9.65 -12.67
N LYS A 146 -13.56 -9.11 -11.69
CA LYS A 146 -14.03 -8.14 -10.71
C LYS A 146 -13.78 -6.69 -11.12
N LEU A 147 -12.97 -6.44 -12.15
CA LEU A 147 -12.74 -5.09 -12.67
C LEU A 147 -14.04 -4.49 -13.27
N PRO A 148 -14.20 -3.15 -13.21
CA PRO A 148 -15.20 -2.46 -14.02
C PRO A 148 -15.06 -2.76 -15.50
N SER A 149 -16.16 -2.76 -16.23
CA SER A 149 -16.18 -3.11 -17.66
C SER A 149 -15.35 -2.16 -18.55
N PHE A 150 -15.10 -0.92 -18.10
CA PHE A 150 -14.27 0.05 -18.80
C PHE A 150 -12.79 -0.02 -18.42
N ALA A 151 -12.42 -0.75 -17.37
CA ALA A 151 -11.03 -0.85 -16.93
C ALA A 151 -10.26 -1.80 -17.86
N ASP A 152 -9.09 -1.36 -18.33
CA ASP A 152 -8.25 -2.11 -19.27
C ASP A 152 -7.02 -2.68 -18.54
N SER A 153 -7.12 -3.93 -18.06
CA SER A 153 -5.99 -4.66 -17.45
C SER A 153 -4.95 -5.11 -18.48
N LYS A 154 -5.28 -5.14 -19.78
CA LYS A 154 -4.41 -5.74 -20.81
C LYS A 154 -3.06 -5.08 -20.87
N LYS A 155 -3.00 -3.77 -20.62
CA LYS A 155 -1.74 -3.03 -20.63
C LYS A 155 -0.81 -3.46 -19.51
N GLU A 156 -1.33 -3.72 -18.31
CA GLU A 156 -0.52 -4.26 -17.20
C GLU A 156 -0.03 -5.67 -17.55
N SER A 157 -0.89 -6.51 -18.12
CA SER A 157 -0.51 -7.86 -18.56
C SER A 157 0.60 -7.85 -19.63
N ILE A 158 0.53 -6.92 -20.59
CA ILE A 158 1.58 -6.75 -21.61
C ILE A 158 2.90 -6.29 -20.98
N GLN A 159 2.86 -5.33 -20.05
CA GLN A 159 4.06 -4.85 -19.38
C GLN A 159 4.69 -5.91 -18.47
N TYR A 160 3.86 -6.67 -17.75
CA TYR A 160 4.28 -7.80 -16.94
C TYR A 160 4.98 -8.87 -17.79
N GLN A 161 4.37 -9.26 -18.91
CA GLN A 161 4.97 -10.21 -19.84
C GLN A 161 6.27 -9.67 -20.45
N SER A 162 6.32 -8.39 -20.82
CA SER A 162 7.53 -7.76 -21.35
C SER A 162 8.69 -7.78 -20.36
N ILE A 163 8.43 -7.68 -19.05
CA ILE A 163 9.45 -7.84 -18.01
C ILE A 163 9.95 -9.28 -18.01
N LEU A 164 9.05 -10.27 -17.96
CA LEU A 164 9.43 -11.68 -17.95
C LEU A 164 10.23 -12.10 -19.19
N ASP A 165 9.81 -11.65 -20.37
CA ASP A 165 10.48 -11.96 -21.64
C ASP A 165 11.86 -11.30 -21.73
N GLY A 166 11.99 -10.08 -21.20
CA GLY A 166 13.25 -9.34 -21.21
C GLY A 166 14.29 -9.82 -20.20
N LEU A 167 13.88 -10.52 -19.14
CA LEU A 167 14.79 -11.04 -18.11
C LEU A 167 15.55 -12.29 -18.58
N GLU A 168 16.87 -12.24 -18.49
CA GLU A 168 17.79 -13.34 -18.84
C GLU A 168 18.02 -14.35 -17.70
N SER A 169 17.61 -14.00 -16.47
CA SER A 169 17.80 -14.86 -15.29
C SER A 169 17.12 -16.22 -15.47
N GLU A 170 17.87 -17.30 -15.25
CA GLU A 170 17.33 -18.66 -15.23
C GLU A 170 16.38 -18.91 -14.06
N ARG A 171 16.54 -18.15 -12.95
CA ARG A 171 15.63 -18.18 -11.80
C ARG A 171 14.73 -16.94 -11.81
N LYS A 172 13.93 -16.79 -12.86
CA LYS A 172 12.79 -15.86 -12.90
C LYS A 172 11.51 -16.60 -12.52
N ILE A 173 10.96 -16.25 -11.36
CA ILE A 173 9.75 -16.86 -10.81
C ILE A 173 8.57 -15.99 -11.21
N ASP A 174 7.70 -16.54 -12.05
CA ASP A 174 6.43 -15.95 -12.43
C ASP A 174 5.30 -16.54 -11.58
N LEU A 175 4.66 -15.70 -10.78
CA LEU A 175 3.56 -16.12 -9.91
C LEU A 175 2.18 -16.08 -10.59
N HIS A 176 2.08 -15.61 -11.84
CA HIS A 176 0.79 -15.41 -12.50
C HIS A 176 -0.05 -16.70 -12.55
N TYR A 177 0.54 -17.80 -13.04
CA TYR A 177 -0.18 -19.07 -13.14
C TYR A 177 -0.59 -19.62 -11.77
N LEU A 178 0.33 -19.61 -10.80
CA LEU A 178 0.04 -20.06 -9.44
C LEU A 178 -1.10 -19.25 -8.83
N PHE A 179 -1.05 -17.92 -8.95
CA PHE A 179 -2.07 -17.06 -8.37
C PHE A 179 -3.42 -17.19 -9.07
N GLN A 180 -3.44 -17.50 -10.38
CA GLN A 180 -4.68 -17.86 -11.07
C GLN A 180 -5.30 -19.16 -10.54
N LEU A 181 -4.49 -20.17 -10.20
CA LEU A 181 -4.98 -21.41 -9.59
C LEU A 181 -5.60 -21.17 -8.21
N HIS A 182 -4.99 -20.28 -7.42
CA HIS A 182 -5.40 -19.96 -6.05
C HIS A 182 -6.32 -18.73 -5.95
N LYS A 183 -6.82 -18.17 -7.05
CA LYS A 183 -7.58 -16.90 -7.03
C LYS A 183 -8.91 -16.91 -6.27
N LYS A 184 -9.41 -18.11 -5.95
CA LYS A 184 -10.60 -18.28 -5.10
C LYS A 184 -10.28 -18.17 -3.61
N GLU A 185 -9.00 -18.29 -3.26
CA GLU A 185 -8.50 -18.06 -1.92
C GLU A 185 -8.16 -16.58 -1.76
N GLU A 186 -8.14 -16.09 -0.52
CA GLU A 186 -7.83 -14.70 -0.22
C GLU A 186 -6.32 -14.45 -0.32
N ILE A 187 -5.80 -14.37 -1.55
CA ILE A 187 -4.37 -14.13 -1.83
C ILE A 187 -4.05 -12.64 -2.01
N TYR A 188 -5.05 -11.77 -2.21
CA TYR A 188 -4.92 -10.31 -2.19
C TYR A 188 -5.96 -9.70 -1.27
N PHE A 189 -5.57 -8.61 -0.62
CA PHE A 189 -6.53 -7.73 0.04
C PHE A 189 -7.44 -7.06 -1.00
N ARG A 190 -8.69 -6.82 -0.64
CA ARG A 190 -9.68 -6.14 -1.48
C ARG A 190 -9.46 -4.63 -1.51
N THR A 191 -9.00 -4.07 -0.39
CA THR A 191 -8.92 -2.63 -0.13
C THR A 191 -7.49 -2.09 -0.08
N ASP A 192 -6.50 -2.96 -0.30
CA ASP A 192 -5.08 -2.64 -0.27
C ASP A 192 -4.36 -3.16 -1.54
N HIS A 193 -3.19 -2.58 -1.86
CA HIS A 193 -2.44 -3.00 -3.04
C HIS A 193 -1.62 -4.27 -2.86
N HIS A 194 -1.39 -4.72 -1.62
CA HIS A 194 -0.60 -5.90 -1.34
C HIS A 194 -1.39 -7.22 -1.44
N TRP A 195 -0.64 -8.31 -1.57
CA TRP A 195 -1.16 -9.63 -1.23
C TRP A 195 -1.52 -9.75 0.25
N THR A 196 -2.31 -10.77 0.60
CA THR A 196 -2.42 -11.22 1.99
C THR A 196 -1.15 -11.98 2.39
N GLN A 197 -0.99 -12.29 3.68
CA GLN A 197 0.15 -13.12 4.09
C GLN A 197 0.07 -14.54 3.51
N TYR A 198 -1.12 -15.03 3.21
CA TYR A 198 -1.29 -16.32 2.53
C TYR A 198 -0.81 -16.27 1.08
N GLY A 199 -1.11 -15.19 0.35
CA GLY A 199 -0.52 -14.95 -0.98
C GLY A 199 1.01 -14.86 -0.93
N ALA A 200 1.56 -14.21 0.10
CA ALA A 200 3.00 -14.16 0.36
C ALA A 200 3.60 -15.54 0.67
N TYR A 201 2.87 -16.40 1.39
CA TYR A 201 3.29 -17.77 1.67
C TYR A 201 3.39 -18.61 0.41
N LEU A 202 2.41 -18.55 -0.50
CA LEU A 202 2.46 -19.22 -1.79
C LEU A 202 3.69 -18.79 -2.61
N ALA A 203 3.98 -17.49 -2.64
CA ALA A 203 5.18 -16.96 -3.29
C ALA A 203 6.48 -17.42 -2.62
N TYR A 204 6.50 -17.53 -1.29
CA TYR A 204 7.61 -18.06 -0.53
C TYR A 204 7.88 -19.54 -0.86
N LEU A 205 6.84 -20.36 -1.01
CA LEU A 205 7.00 -21.76 -1.42
C LEU A 205 7.69 -21.88 -2.78
N GLU A 206 7.27 -21.09 -3.77
CA GLU A 206 7.91 -21.06 -5.09
C GLU A 206 9.36 -20.57 -5.03
N LEU A 207 9.63 -19.56 -4.19
CA LEU A 207 10.99 -19.07 -3.95
C LEU A 207 11.89 -20.19 -3.39
N MET A 208 11.43 -20.87 -2.33
CA MET A 208 12.20 -21.94 -1.70
C MET A 208 12.42 -23.11 -2.65
N ASN A 209 11.40 -23.48 -3.43
CA ASN A 209 11.51 -24.49 -4.48
C ASN A 209 12.56 -24.11 -5.54
N SER A 210 12.53 -22.88 -6.05
CA SER A 210 13.52 -22.36 -7.01
C SER A 210 14.96 -22.35 -6.43
N LEU A 211 15.09 -22.13 -5.13
CA LEU A 211 16.37 -22.19 -4.42
C LEU A 211 16.80 -23.61 -4.02
N SER A 212 15.97 -24.62 -4.26
CA SER A 212 16.15 -26.00 -3.77
C SER A 212 16.37 -26.04 -2.26
N MET A 213 15.61 -25.23 -1.52
CA MET A 213 15.62 -25.14 -0.07
C MET A 213 14.29 -25.65 0.50
N GLU A 214 14.36 -26.23 1.68
CA GLU A 214 13.17 -26.67 2.41
C GLU A 214 12.40 -25.44 2.92
N ALA A 215 11.12 -25.38 2.57
CA ALA A 215 10.21 -24.37 3.07
C ALA A 215 9.71 -24.74 4.48
N VAL A 216 9.43 -23.72 5.28
CA VAL A 216 8.75 -23.88 6.57
C VAL A 216 7.29 -24.27 6.31
N ASP A 217 6.80 -25.27 7.03
CA ASP A 217 5.43 -25.78 6.90
C ASP A 217 4.41 -24.79 7.52
N ASN A 218 3.22 -24.69 6.95
CA ASN A 218 2.18 -23.78 7.44
C ASN A 218 1.61 -24.17 8.81
N THR A 219 1.82 -25.42 9.25
CA THR A 219 1.37 -25.92 10.55
C THR A 219 2.18 -25.36 11.73
N ASP A 220 3.33 -24.75 11.47
CA ASP A 220 4.19 -24.13 12.49
C ASP A 220 3.73 -22.72 12.90
N PHE A 221 2.65 -22.20 12.31
CA PHE A 221 2.20 -20.81 12.55
C PHE A 221 0.98 -20.72 13.47
N THR A 222 1.07 -19.82 14.44
CA THR A 222 -0.07 -19.30 15.18
C THR A 222 -0.78 -18.25 14.33
N VAL A 223 -2.11 -18.38 14.19
CA VAL A 223 -2.92 -17.46 13.40
C VAL A 223 -3.54 -16.38 14.29
N HIS A 224 -3.33 -15.12 13.92
CA HIS A 224 -3.97 -13.95 14.50
C HIS A 224 -4.87 -13.29 13.45
N LYS A 225 -5.98 -12.72 13.91
CA LYS A 225 -6.97 -12.04 13.08
C LYS A 225 -7.22 -10.67 13.66
N ALA A 226 -7.22 -9.66 12.80
CA ALA A 226 -7.57 -8.29 13.17
C ALA A 226 -8.63 -7.75 12.21
N GLU A 227 -9.76 -7.33 12.75
CA GLU A 227 -10.88 -6.79 11.99
C GLU A 227 -10.62 -5.34 11.54
N GLY A 228 -11.42 -4.87 10.59
CA GLY A 228 -11.46 -3.45 10.24
C GLY A 228 -10.24 -2.99 9.43
N PHE A 229 -9.67 -3.85 8.59
CA PHE A 229 -8.61 -3.42 7.68
C PHE A 229 -9.20 -2.69 6.48
N LEU A 230 -8.71 -1.47 6.26
CA LEU A 230 -9.00 -0.64 5.10
C LEU A 230 -7.67 -0.10 4.58
N GLY A 231 -7.25 -0.61 3.44
CA GLY A 231 -5.90 -0.38 2.94
C GLY A 231 -5.67 0.94 2.20
N THR A 232 -4.56 0.96 1.50
CA THR A 232 -4.08 2.09 0.69
C THR A 232 -5.03 2.44 -0.45
N TYR A 233 -5.71 1.45 -1.04
CA TYR A 233 -6.72 1.73 -2.07
C TYR A 233 -7.96 2.39 -1.47
N TYR A 234 -8.43 1.93 -0.30
CA TYR A 234 -9.53 2.60 0.40
C TYR A 234 -9.16 4.04 0.78
N SER A 235 -7.94 4.26 1.26
CA SER A 235 -7.45 5.60 1.65
C SER A 235 -7.55 6.61 0.50
N LYS A 236 -7.42 6.15 -0.75
CA LYS A 236 -7.59 6.96 -1.97
C LYS A 236 -9.05 7.02 -2.44
N PHE A 237 -9.73 5.89 -2.48
CA PHE A 237 -11.08 5.77 -3.01
C PHE A 237 -12.12 6.43 -2.11
N ARG A 238 -12.13 6.07 -0.81
CA ARG A 238 -13.02 6.57 0.25
C ARG A 238 -14.50 6.27 0.01
N GLY A 239 -15.30 6.39 1.06
CA GLY A 239 -16.76 6.17 0.99
C GLY A 239 -17.21 4.89 1.71
N SER A 240 -18.47 4.54 1.47
CA SER A 240 -19.22 3.48 2.17
C SER A 240 -19.54 2.30 1.25
N PHE A 241 -19.09 2.33 0.00
CA PHE A 241 -19.26 1.24 -0.99
C PHE A 241 -18.16 0.17 -0.90
N THR A 242 -17.37 0.19 0.17
CA THR A 242 -16.29 -0.75 0.40
C THR A 242 -16.27 -1.10 1.87
N GLU A 243 -16.52 -2.38 2.17
CA GLU A 243 -16.49 -2.87 3.53
C GLU A 243 -15.06 -3.19 3.98
N PRO A 244 -14.74 -2.96 5.27
CA PRO A 244 -13.48 -3.44 5.83
C PRO A 244 -13.31 -4.95 5.67
N GLU A 245 -12.06 -5.40 5.65
CA GLU A 245 -11.71 -6.82 5.58
C GLU A 245 -10.90 -7.27 6.80
N GLU A 246 -10.78 -8.58 6.99
CA GLU A 246 -9.97 -9.18 8.05
C GLU A 246 -8.49 -9.17 7.63
N PHE A 247 -7.61 -8.79 8.55
CA PHE A 247 -6.18 -8.95 8.40
C PHE A 247 -5.73 -10.22 9.12
N VAL A 248 -5.33 -11.23 8.35
CA VAL A 248 -4.83 -12.51 8.86
C VAL A 248 -3.30 -12.47 8.94
N LEU A 249 -2.77 -12.76 10.13
CA LEU A 249 -1.35 -12.84 10.44
C LEU A 249 -0.97 -14.26 10.88
N TYR A 250 -0.01 -14.86 10.21
CA TYR A 250 0.72 -16.06 10.58
C TYR A 250 2.00 -15.66 11.35
N GLU A 251 2.03 -15.98 12.64
CA GLU A 251 3.18 -15.78 13.52
C GLU A 251 3.83 -17.14 13.82
N ARG A 252 5.13 -17.26 13.56
CA ARG A 252 5.94 -18.37 14.07
C ARG A 252 6.62 -17.93 15.35
N GLU A 253 6.92 -18.86 16.26
CA GLU A 253 7.91 -18.58 17.30
C GLU A 253 9.19 -18.07 16.63
N SER A 254 9.58 -16.86 16.99
CA SER A 254 10.74 -16.21 16.40
C SER A 254 11.99 -16.96 16.85
N ALA A 255 12.89 -17.24 15.90
CA ALA A 255 14.27 -17.56 16.24
C ALA A 255 14.87 -16.42 17.08
N ASP A 256 16.01 -16.65 17.72
CA ASP A 256 16.75 -15.57 18.37
C ASP A 256 17.28 -14.63 17.28
N LEU A 257 16.48 -13.62 16.92
CA LEU A 257 16.75 -12.70 15.82
C LEU A 257 17.38 -11.41 16.35
N SER A 258 18.33 -10.87 15.60
CA SER A 258 18.77 -9.48 15.68
C SER A 258 18.38 -8.75 14.40
N VAL A 259 17.45 -7.78 14.51
CA VAL A 259 16.89 -6.99 13.41
C VAL A 259 17.34 -5.53 13.55
N GLU A 260 18.33 -5.12 12.76
CA GLU A 260 18.90 -3.77 12.75
C GLU A 260 18.25 -2.90 11.66
N TYR A 261 17.60 -1.81 12.08
CA TYR A 261 17.11 -0.73 11.23
C TYR A 261 18.20 0.33 11.09
N VAL A 262 19.08 0.16 10.10
CA VAL A 262 20.37 0.86 10.03
C VAL A 262 20.22 2.39 9.99
N GLY A 263 19.24 2.90 9.26
CA GLY A 263 18.99 4.35 9.15
C GLY A 263 18.38 4.98 10.41
N GLU A 264 17.72 4.18 11.24
CA GLU A 264 17.00 4.63 12.43
C GLU A 264 17.81 4.49 13.72
N ASN A 265 18.99 3.83 13.64
CA ASN A 265 19.78 3.44 14.80
C ASN A 265 18.93 2.68 15.84
N ARG A 266 18.06 1.78 15.35
CA ARG A 266 17.12 0.97 16.13
C ARG A 266 17.41 -0.51 15.91
N THR A 267 17.40 -1.30 16.98
CA THR A 267 17.50 -2.76 16.92
C THR A 267 16.32 -3.39 17.62
N GLU A 268 15.75 -4.40 16.99
CA GLU A 268 14.65 -5.21 17.49
C GLU A 268 15.04 -6.69 17.43
N ASN A 269 14.26 -7.55 18.07
CA ASN A 269 14.45 -9.00 18.07
C ASN A 269 13.33 -9.75 17.34
N ARG A 270 12.55 -9.04 16.52
CA ARG A 270 11.35 -9.55 15.84
C ARG A 270 11.17 -8.90 14.49
N VAL A 271 10.48 -9.61 13.59
CA VAL A 271 10.05 -9.10 12.28
C VAL A 271 8.54 -8.84 12.22
N ILE A 272 7.80 -9.24 13.26
CA ILE A 272 6.37 -9.02 13.43
C ILE A 272 6.13 -8.04 14.59
N PHE A 273 5.36 -6.98 14.34
CA PHE A 273 5.00 -5.93 15.29
C PHE A 273 3.48 -5.95 15.50
N LYS A 274 2.99 -6.86 16.34
CA LYS A 274 1.55 -7.08 16.57
C LYS A 274 0.81 -5.85 17.09
N GLU A 275 1.51 -4.93 17.72
CA GLU A 275 1.00 -3.62 18.11
C GLU A 275 0.38 -2.85 16.93
N ASN A 276 0.92 -3.04 15.72
CA ASN A 276 0.42 -2.41 14.49
C ASN A 276 -0.89 -3.04 13.97
N LEU A 277 -1.37 -4.16 14.52
CA LEU A 277 -2.71 -4.68 14.21
C LEU A 277 -3.82 -3.75 14.72
N SER A 278 -3.51 -2.87 15.67
CA SER A 278 -4.47 -1.91 16.25
C SER A 278 -4.56 -0.58 15.50
N ILE A 279 -3.63 -0.30 14.58
CA ILE A 279 -3.60 0.97 13.81
C ILE A 279 -4.28 0.82 12.45
N HIS A 280 -4.41 1.93 11.71
CA HIS A 280 -5.00 1.90 10.37
C HIS A 280 -4.12 1.13 9.38
N ASP A 281 -2.83 1.48 9.32
CA ASP A 281 -1.84 0.80 8.47
C ASP A 281 -1.36 -0.52 9.11
N LYS A 282 -2.26 -1.52 9.12
CA LYS A 282 -1.99 -2.86 9.68
C LYS A 282 -0.87 -3.59 8.93
N TYR A 283 -0.56 -3.22 7.68
CA TYR A 283 0.51 -3.86 6.92
C TYR A 283 1.90 -3.57 7.49
N LYS A 284 2.05 -2.49 8.30
CA LYS A 284 3.24 -2.25 9.12
C LYS A 284 3.47 -3.30 10.21
N THR A 285 2.54 -4.23 10.42
CA THR A 285 2.80 -5.42 11.26
C THR A 285 4.04 -6.17 10.78
N TYR A 286 4.33 -6.16 9.48
CA TYR A 286 5.54 -6.73 8.92
C TYR A 286 6.68 -5.70 8.90
N LEU A 287 7.81 -6.05 9.51
CA LEU A 287 9.04 -5.24 9.55
C LEU A 287 8.89 -3.82 10.09
N ASP A 288 7.75 -3.46 10.69
CA ASP A 288 7.39 -2.09 11.07
C ASP A 288 7.28 -1.11 9.87
N GLY A 289 7.12 -1.66 8.66
CA GLY A 289 7.02 -0.90 7.41
C GLY A 289 8.27 -0.98 6.52
N ASN A 290 8.52 0.09 5.76
CA ASN A 290 9.59 0.13 4.75
C ASN A 290 10.76 0.99 5.21
N TYR A 291 11.95 0.40 5.21
CA TYR A 291 13.20 1.06 5.57
C TYR A 291 14.26 0.89 4.48
N PRO A 292 15.19 1.85 4.30
CA PRO A 292 16.22 1.76 3.26
C PRO A 292 17.13 0.54 3.38
N LEU A 293 17.43 0.12 4.62
CA LEU A 293 18.24 -1.05 4.91
C LEU A 293 17.84 -1.65 6.25
N ILE A 294 17.48 -2.94 6.23
CA ILE A 294 17.27 -3.76 7.41
C ILE A 294 18.28 -4.91 7.35
N ARG A 295 18.99 -5.18 8.45
CA ARG A 295 19.81 -6.38 8.58
C ARG A 295 19.16 -7.33 9.57
N ILE A 296 18.83 -8.53 9.10
CA ILE A 296 18.25 -9.58 9.93
C ILE A 296 19.30 -10.67 10.09
N LYS A 297 19.55 -11.07 11.33
CA LYS A 297 20.46 -12.14 11.68
C LYS A 297 19.77 -13.09 12.64
N ASP A 298 19.74 -14.37 12.29
CA ASP A 298 19.41 -15.46 13.22
C ASP A 298 20.69 -15.79 14.00
N GLU A 299 20.69 -15.51 15.31
CA GLU A 299 21.82 -15.72 16.21
C GLU A 299 22.12 -17.21 16.42
N ASN A 300 21.14 -18.09 16.22
CA ASN A 300 21.30 -19.54 16.35
C ASN A 300 21.82 -20.19 15.07
N LYS A 301 21.59 -19.58 13.90
CA LYS A 301 22.11 -20.09 12.62
C LYS A 301 23.43 -19.43 12.25
N SER A 302 24.52 -20.16 12.51
CA SER A 302 25.88 -19.76 12.09
C SER A 302 26.16 -19.91 10.59
N SER A 303 25.16 -20.26 9.77
CA SER A 303 25.38 -20.50 8.35
C SER A 303 25.90 -19.22 7.70
N GLY A 304 27.14 -19.23 7.21
CA GLY A 304 27.79 -18.06 6.60
C GLY A 304 27.15 -17.57 5.30
N LYS A 305 25.96 -18.07 4.94
CA LYS A 305 25.20 -17.64 3.77
C LYS A 305 24.57 -16.29 4.08
N LYS A 306 24.87 -15.30 3.22
CA LYS A 306 24.26 -13.97 3.26
C LYS A 306 23.41 -13.82 2.02
N VAL A 307 22.18 -13.37 2.21
CA VAL A 307 21.25 -13.05 1.12
C VAL A 307 21.02 -11.54 1.14
N LEU A 308 21.02 -10.93 -0.04
CA LEU A 308 20.57 -9.56 -0.25
C LEU A 308 19.21 -9.61 -0.93
N VAL A 309 18.20 -9.06 -0.28
CA VAL A 309 16.86 -8.93 -0.85
C VAL A 309 16.66 -7.50 -1.32
N LEU A 310 16.59 -7.30 -2.63
CA LEU A 310 16.15 -6.03 -3.23
C LEU A 310 14.65 -6.15 -3.49
N LYS A 311 13.85 -5.36 -2.78
CA LYS A 311 12.39 -5.54 -2.72
C LYS A 311 11.62 -4.24 -2.66
N ASP A 312 10.34 -4.33 -3.00
CA ASP A 312 9.33 -3.34 -2.65
C ASP A 312 8.55 -3.80 -1.40
N SER A 313 7.40 -3.19 -1.12
CA SER A 313 6.64 -3.51 0.09
C SER A 313 6.00 -4.91 0.10
N PHE A 314 5.85 -5.60 -1.03
CA PHE A 314 5.26 -6.96 -1.05
C PHE A 314 6.08 -7.95 -0.21
N ALA A 315 7.41 -7.89 -0.29
CA ALA A 315 8.26 -8.83 0.43
C ALA A 315 8.22 -8.65 1.97
N ASN A 316 7.58 -7.60 2.50
CA ASN A 316 7.43 -7.44 3.95
C ASN A 316 6.67 -8.64 4.55
N ALA A 317 5.56 -9.05 3.93
CA ALA A 317 4.77 -10.19 4.38
C ALA A 317 5.51 -11.55 4.26
N MET A 318 6.61 -11.60 3.51
CA MET A 318 7.48 -12.78 3.44
C MET A 318 8.54 -12.82 4.55
N ALA A 319 8.79 -11.70 5.25
CA ALA A 319 9.84 -11.62 6.26
C ALA A 319 9.75 -12.72 7.33
N PRO A 320 8.56 -13.06 7.89
CA PRO A 320 8.44 -14.15 8.87
C PRO A 320 8.86 -15.52 8.34
N TYR A 321 8.76 -15.75 7.03
CA TYR A 321 9.11 -17.02 6.38
C TYR A 321 10.60 -17.09 6.00
N LEU A 322 11.20 -15.93 5.72
CA LEU A 322 12.60 -15.80 5.31
C LEU A 322 13.57 -15.68 6.49
N SER A 323 13.09 -15.24 7.67
CA SER A 323 13.89 -15.01 8.88
C SER A 323 14.16 -16.26 9.71
#